data_AF-A0A5J4QC40-F1
#
_entry.id   AF-A0A5J4QC40-F1
#
_cell.length_a   1.000
_cell.length_b   1.000
_cell.length_c   1.000
_cell.angle_alpha   90.00
_cell.angle_beta   90.00
_cell.angle_gamma   90.00
#
_symmetry.space_group_name_H-M   'P 1'
#
loop_
_entity.id
_entity.type
_entity.pdbx_description
1 polymer ?
#
loop_
_entity_poly.entity_id
_entity_poly.type
_entity_poly.pdbx_seq_one_letter_code
_entity_poly.pdbx_strand_id
1 'polypeptide(L)'
;MSRAYFCGMFTRRKPNKAGSISIQVIDKSRGDYHVVKSFGTGRSESELSLLERRANQYLREQEGLNRGLFEEEEDVLVGDFVSPLLNAQLQVIGPELIFGQLYDRIDYGGLHNEMFRHLVITRLFSRGSKLKTIDYLQRYLGISYDINQIYRFLDNLCYRKERKKTK
;
A
#
# COMPACT_ATOMS: atom_id res chain seq x y z
N MET A 1 20.95 -8.65 7.14
CA MET A 1 20.72 -8.79 5.68
C MET A 1 21.23 -10.16 5.25
N SER A 2 20.34 -11.16 5.20
CA SER A 2 20.71 -12.51 4.78
C SER A 2 21.04 -12.51 3.29
N ARG A 3 22.31 -12.75 2.96
CA ARG A 3 22.71 -13.14 1.61
C ARG A 3 22.22 -14.57 1.41
N ALA A 4 21.24 -14.75 0.55
CA ALA A 4 20.86 -16.09 0.08
C ALA A 4 22.03 -16.62 -0.75
N TYR A 5 22.77 -17.57 -0.18
CA TYR A 5 23.75 -18.37 -0.91
C TYR A 5 23.02 -19.65 -1.28
N PHE A 6 22.64 -19.78 -2.55
CA PHE A 6 22.07 -21.01 -3.09
C PHE A 6 22.99 -21.47 -4.23
N CYS A 7 23.35 -22.76 -4.15
CA CYS A 7 24.24 -23.54 -5.02
C CYS A 7 25.18 -22.79 -6.01
N GLY A 8 26.20 -22.08 -5.50
CA GLY A 8 27.33 -21.62 -6.30
C GLY A 8 27.11 -20.36 -7.15
N MET A 9 25.87 -19.98 -7.48
CA MET A 9 25.57 -18.73 -8.17
C MET A 9 25.04 -17.65 -7.23
N PHE A 10 25.45 -16.38 -7.42
CA PHE A 10 24.97 -15.28 -6.56
C PHE A 10 25.03 -13.91 -7.22
N THR A 11 24.13 -13.02 -6.79
CA THR A 11 24.11 -11.61 -7.20
C THR A 11 25.16 -10.80 -6.44
N ARG A 12 25.86 -9.92 -7.16
CA ARG A 12 26.91 -9.04 -6.65
C ARG A 12 26.68 -7.60 -7.09
N ARG A 13 26.85 -6.67 -6.13
CA ARG A 13 27.09 -5.24 -6.38
C ARG A 13 28.57 -4.98 -6.65
N LYS A 14 28.92 -4.40 -7.79
CA LYS A 14 30.29 -4.00 -8.16
C LYS A 14 30.36 -2.49 -8.36
N PRO A 15 31.02 -1.73 -7.46
CA PRO A 15 31.20 -0.30 -7.64
C PRO A 15 32.16 -0.02 -8.82
N ASN A 16 31.81 0.95 -9.65
CA ASN A 16 32.60 1.40 -10.80
C ASN A 16 33.36 2.69 -10.45
N LYS A 17 34.47 2.95 -11.16
CA LYS A 17 35.27 4.18 -10.99
C LYS A 17 34.46 5.47 -11.20
N ALA A 18 33.38 5.41 -11.99
CA ALA A 18 32.48 6.53 -12.26
C ALA A 18 31.40 6.77 -11.19
N GLY A 19 31.46 6.07 -10.05
CA GLY A 19 30.50 6.20 -8.94
C GLY A 19 29.18 5.45 -9.09
N SER A 20 28.94 4.80 -10.24
CA SER A 20 27.80 3.88 -10.41
C SER A 20 28.11 2.49 -9.86
N ILE A 21 27.07 1.73 -9.52
CA ILE A 21 27.18 0.35 -9.05
C ILE A 21 26.58 -0.57 -10.12
N SER A 22 27.37 -1.54 -10.58
CA SER A 22 26.92 -2.59 -11.50
C SER A 22 26.33 -3.76 -10.73
N ILE A 23 25.18 -4.28 -11.17
CA ILE A 23 24.60 -5.52 -10.63
C ILE A 23 24.94 -6.67 -11.58
N GLN A 24 25.59 -7.71 -11.04
CA GLN A 24 26.08 -8.85 -11.81
C GLN A 24 25.72 -10.15 -11.12
N VAL A 25 25.47 -11.20 -11.90
CA VAL A 25 25.34 -12.57 -11.41
C VAL A 25 26.65 -13.32 -11.68
N ILE A 26 27.16 -13.96 -10.63
CA ILE A 26 28.41 -14.71 -10.62
C ILE A 26 28.07 -16.19 -10.47
N ASP A 27 28.84 -17.04 -11.15
CA ASP A 27 28.82 -18.49 -10.97
C ASP A 27 30.18 -18.97 -10.41
N LYS A 28 30.10 -19.90 -9.45
CA LYS A 28 31.20 -20.64 -8.82
C LYS A 28 30.94 -22.15 -8.77
N SER A 29 29.87 -22.65 -9.39
CA SER A 29 29.46 -24.06 -9.36
C SER A 29 30.54 -25.01 -9.88
N ARG A 30 31.36 -24.55 -10.83
CA ARG A 30 32.46 -25.32 -11.45
C ARG A 30 33.83 -25.11 -10.81
N GLY A 31 33.90 -24.46 -9.64
CA GLY A 31 35.16 -24.15 -8.94
C GLY A 31 35.82 -22.84 -9.39
N ASP A 32 35.48 -22.32 -10.56
CA ASP A 32 35.99 -21.06 -11.09
C ASP A 32 35.02 -19.90 -10.92
N TYR A 33 35.55 -18.70 -10.72
CA TYR A 33 34.76 -17.47 -10.61
C TYR A 33 34.46 -16.89 -12.00
N HIS A 34 33.22 -16.97 -12.46
CA HIS A 34 32.80 -16.42 -13.76
C HIS A 34 31.61 -15.47 -13.64
N VAL A 35 31.60 -14.41 -14.45
CA VAL A 35 30.48 -13.47 -14.55
C VAL A 35 29.51 -13.99 -15.60
N VAL A 36 28.34 -14.47 -15.19
CA VAL A 36 27.33 -15.04 -16.10
C VAL A 36 26.60 -13.93 -16.85
N LYS A 37 26.13 -12.92 -16.14
CA LYS A 37 25.31 -11.85 -16.73
C LYS A 37 25.42 -10.55 -15.93
N SER A 38 25.42 -9.43 -16.64
CA SER A 38 25.35 -8.09 -16.06
C SER A 38 23.97 -7.50 -16.33
N PHE A 39 23.27 -7.05 -15.29
CA PHE A 39 21.88 -6.56 -15.38
C PHE A 39 21.78 -5.05 -15.59
N GLY A 40 22.89 -4.33 -15.40
CA GLY A 40 22.99 -2.89 -15.64
C GLY A 40 23.83 -2.20 -14.59
N THR A 41 23.82 -0.87 -14.64
CA THR A 41 24.46 0.00 -13.65
C THR A 41 23.45 1.01 -13.12
N GLY A 42 23.44 1.24 -11.82
CA GLY A 42 22.56 2.20 -11.15
C GLY A 42 23.37 3.18 -10.30
N ARG A 43 22.78 4.34 -10.02
CA ARG A 43 23.35 5.33 -9.08
C ARG A 43 22.48 5.55 -7.84
N SER A 44 21.18 5.31 -7.96
CA SER A 44 20.22 5.43 -6.86
C SER A 44 19.90 4.05 -6.24
N GLU A 45 19.56 4.02 -4.95
CA GLU A 45 19.22 2.76 -4.27
C GLU A 45 17.95 2.11 -4.84
N SER A 46 16.99 2.92 -5.32
CA SER A 46 15.79 2.43 -5.99
C SER A 46 16.11 1.69 -7.29
N GLU A 47 16.95 2.26 -8.17
CA GLU A 47 17.42 1.59 -9.38
C GLU A 47 18.18 0.30 -9.06
N LEU A 48 19.07 0.33 -8.06
CA LEU A 48 19.83 -0.85 -7.65
C LEU A 48 18.93 -1.96 -7.12
N SER A 49 17.91 -1.62 -6.34
CA SER A 49 16.94 -2.60 -5.84
C SER A 49 16.16 -3.28 -6.97
N LEU A 50 15.77 -2.54 -8.01
CA LEU A 50 15.09 -3.09 -9.19
C LEU A 50 16.01 -4.02 -9.99
N LEU A 51 17.26 -3.61 -10.21
CA LEU A 51 18.27 -4.41 -10.90
C LEU A 51 18.60 -5.70 -10.14
N GLU A 52 18.65 -5.64 -8.80
CA GLU A 52 18.84 -6.82 -7.96
C GLU A 52 17.66 -7.78 -7.98
N ARG A 53 16.41 -7.28 -7.99
CA ARG A 53 15.23 -8.13 -8.16
C ARG A 53 15.30 -8.93 -9.45
N ARG A 54 15.62 -8.27 -10.58
CA ARG A 54 15.80 -8.93 -11.88
C ARG A 54 16.93 -9.96 -11.88
N ALA A 55 18.06 -9.63 -11.25
CA ALA A 55 19.18 -10.57 -11.11
C ALA A 55 18.83 -11.80 -10.26
N ASN A 56 18.07 -11.61 -9.19
CA ASN A 56 17.62 -12.70 -8.32
C ASN A 56 16.53 -13.57 -8.99
N GLN A 57 15.64 -12.98 -9.79
CA GLN A 57 14.69 -13.72 -10.61
C GLN A 57 15.43 -14.62 -11.60
N TYR A 58 16.43 -14.09 -12.29
CA TYR A 58 17.27 -14.89 -13.19
C TYR A 58 17.97 -16.05 -12.47
N LEU A 59 18.46 -15.84 -11.24
CA LEU A 59 19.03 -16.95 -10.44
C LEU A 59 18.00 -18.06 -10.19
N ARG A 60 16.76 -17.71 -9.85
CA ARG A 60 15.68 -18.69 -9.62
C ARG A 60 15.32 -19.46 -10.89
N GLU A 61 15.29 -18.78 -12.04
CA GLU A 61 15.05 -19.40 -13.35
C GLU A 61 16.15 -20.41 -13.72
N GLN A 62 17.43 -20.03 -13.55
CA GLN A 62 18.57 -20.88 -13.92
C GLN A 62 18.70 -22.14 -13.06
N GLU A 63 18.37 -22.06 -11.77
CA GLU A 63 18.45 -23.22 -10.87
C GLU A 63 17.21 -24.14 -10.93
N GLY A 64 16.26 -23.86 -11.84
CA GLY A 64 15.02 -24.66 -11.97
C GLY A 64 14.11 -24.56 -10.75
N LEU A 65 14.27 -23.52 -9.93
CA LEU A 65 13.50 -23.29 -8.71
C LEU A 65 12.14 -22.61 -8.97
N ASN A 66 11.76 -22.39 -10.23
CA ASN A 66 10.38 -22.09 -10.64
C ASN A 66 9.50 -23.33 -10.51
N ARG A 67 9.33 -23.84 -9.27
CA ARG A 67 8.36 -24.89 -8.97
C ARG A 67 7.31 -24.41 -7.98
N GLY A 68 6.59 -23.37 -8.37
CA GLY A 68 5.15 -23.46 -8.37
C GLY A 68 4.74 -24.03 -9.72
N LEU A 69 4.33 -25.28 -9.81
CA LEU A 69 3.86 -25.93 -11.06
C LEU A 69 2.56 -25.27 -11.64
N PHE A 70 2.12 -24.16 -11.05
CA PHE A 70 0.85 -23.47 -11.23
C PHE A 70 0.94 -21.96 -10.96
N GLU A 71 2.11 -21.32 -11.15
CA GLU A 71 2.16 -19.85 -11.12
C GLU A 71 2.02 -19.34 -12.56
N GLU A 72 0.84 -18.81 -12.89
CA GLU A 72 0.63 -18.10 -14.15
C GLU A 72 1.47 -16.81 -14.14
N GLU A 73 2.18 -16.52 -15.24
CA GLU A 73 3.08 -15.35 -15.33
C GLU A 73 2.36 -14.02 -14.99
N GLU A 74 1.05 -13.96 -15.24
CA GLU A 74 0.19 -12.83 -14.86
C GLU A 74 0.08 -12.66 -13.34
N ASP A 75 -0.03 -13.73 -12.56
CA ASP A 75 -0.15 -13.66 -11.10
C ASP A 75 1.15 -13.17 -10.43
N VAL A 76 2.30 -13.53 -11.00
CA VAL A 76 3.61 -13.04 -10.53
C VAL A 76 3.76 -11.55 -10.82
N LEU A 77 3.35 -11.09 -12.01
CA LEU A 77 3.37 -9.66 -12.37
C LEU A 77 2.41 -8.84 -11.52
N VAL A 78 1.21 -9.35 -11.26
CA VAL A 78 0.24 -8.72 -10.36
C VAL A 78 0.78 -8.69 -8.93
N GLY A 79 1.36 -9.79 -8.44
CA GLY A 79 1.99 -9.87 -7.13
C GLY A 79 3.14 -8.88 -6.98
N ASP A 80 4.01 -8.75 -8.00
CA ASP A 80 5.12 -7.80 -8.01
C ASP A 80 4.63 -6.34 -8.09
N PHE A 81 3.53 -6.07 -8.79
CA PHE A 81 2.89 -4.75 -8.84
C PHE A 81 2.21 -4.37 -7.52
N VAL A 82 1.55 -5.33 -6.86
CA VAL A 82 0.80 -5.12 -5.61
C VAL A 82 1.74 -5.11 -4.40
N SER A 83 2.86 -5.86 -4.43
CA SER A 83 3.81 -5.96 -3.32
C SER A 83 4.41 -4.63 -2.81
N PRO A 84 4.68 -3.59 -3.63
CA PRO A 84 5.10 -2.29 -3.12
C PRO A 84 3.95 -1.42 -2.59
N LEU A 85 2.68 -1.77 -2.84
CA LEU A 85 1.55 -0.98 -2.37
C LEU A 85 1.44 -1.09 -0.85
N LEU A 86 1.69 0.02 -0.16
CA LEU A 86 1.49 0.12 1.27
C LEU A 86 -0.01 0.29 1.55
N ASN A 87 -0.52 -0.21 2.67
CA ASN A 87 -1.92 0.02 3.08
C ASN A 87 -2.33 1.51 3.09
N ALA A 88 -1.36 2.41 3.29
CA ALA A 88 -1.57 3.86 3.21
C ALA A 88 -1.84 4.39 1.80
N GLN A 89 -1.62 3.59 0.76
CA GLN A 89 -1.87 3.90 -0.66
C GLN A 89 -3.17 3.26 -1.17
N LEU A 90 -3.86 2.47 -0.34
CA LEU A 90 -5.11 1.82 -0.69
C LEU A 90 -6.27 2.53 -0.01
N GLN A 91 -7.17 3.12 -0.80
CA GLN A 91 -8.41 3.71 -0.31
C GLN A 91 -9.54 2.69 -0.43
N VAL A 92 -10.24 2.42 0.68
CA VAL A 92 -11.41 1.52 0.64
C VAL A 92 -12.63 2.33 0.17
N ILE A 93 -12.89 2.26 -1.13
CA ILE A 93 -13.99 3.00 -1.79
C ILE A 93 -15.37 2.33 -1.67
N GLY A 94 -15.45 1.05 -1.26
CA GLY A 94 -16.71 0.28 -1.25
C GLY A 94 -17.87 0.96 -0.50
N PRO A 95 -17.67 1.42 0.75
CA PRO A 95 -18.72 2.11 1.50
C PRO A 95 -19.18 3.41 0.84
N GLU A 96 -18.26 4.14 0.22
CA GLU A 96 -18.56 5.37 -0.52
C GLU A 96 -19.37 5.08 -1.80
N LEU A 97 -19.02 4.02 -2.53
CA LEU A 97 -19.74 3.62 -3.74
C LEU A 97 -21.20 3.23 -3.47
N ILE A 98 -21.47 2.58 -2.34
CA ILE A 98 -22.83 2.12 -2.00
C ILE A 98 -23.60 3.20 -1.22
N PHE A 99 -23.07 3.60 -0.07
CA PHE A 99 -23.77 4.52 0.82
C PHE A 99 -23.64 5.98 0.39
N GLY A 100 -22.57 6.35 -0.32
CA GLY A 100 -22.45 7.68 -0.92
C GLY A 100 -23.50 7.89 -2.01
N GLN A 101 -23.72 6.91 -2.89
CA GLN A 101 -24.82 6.98 -3.87
C GLN A 101 -26.20 7.10 -3.20
N LEU A 102 -26.42 6.35 -2.11
CA LEU A 102 -27.67 6.46 -1.35
C LEU A 102 -27.83 7.84 -0.72
N TYR A 103 -26.76 8.36 -0.12
CA TYR A 103 -26.68 9.70 0.47
C TYR A 103 -27.02 10.79 -0.56
N ASP A 104 -26.52 10.66 -1.79
CA ASP A 104 -26.80 11.59 -2.87
C ASP A 104 -28.25 11.45 -3.39
N ARG A 105 -28.79 10.22 -3.46
CA ARG A 105 -30.18 9.98 -3.89
C ARG A 105 -31.24 10.52 -2.94
N ILE A 106 -30.94 10.60 -1.64
CA ILE A 106 -31.83 11.24 -0.64
C ILE A 106 -31.64 12.76 -0.59
N ASP A 107 -30.88 13.32 -1.52
CA ASP A 107 -30.57 14.76 -1.64
C ASP A 107 -29.76 15.35 -0.49
N TYR A 108 -29.11 14.49 0.32
CA TYR A 108 -28.18 14.98 1.35
C TYR A 108 -26.88 15.54 0.74
N GLY A 109 -26.63 15.27 -0.54
CA GLY A 109 -25.56 15.89 -1.33
C GLY A 109 -25.65 17.43 -1.35
N GLY A 110 -26.87 17.98 -1.37
CA GLY A 110 -27.11 19.43 -1.37
C GLY A 110 -26.73 20.16 -0.07
N LEU A 111 -26.44 19.42 1.01
CA LEU A 111 -25.97 20.01 2.27
C LEU A 111 -24.50 20.47 2.20
N HIS A 112 -23.75 20.03 1.19
CA HIS A 112 -22.34 20.40 0.97
C HIS A 112 -21.47 20.30 2.23
N ASN A 113 -21.68 19.26 3.04
CA ASN A 113 -20.96 19.05 4.29
C ASN A 113 -20.27 17.68 4.30
N GLU A 114 -18.97 17.68 4.05
CA GLU A 114 -18.17 16.45 3.99
C GLU A 114 -18.10 15.72 5.34
N MET A 115 -17.97 16.45 6.45
CA MET A 115 -17.95 15.85 7.78
C MET A 115 -19.27 15.12 8.06
N PHE A 116 -20.41 15.71 7.66
CA PHE A 116 -21.70 15.05 7.76
C PHE A 116 -21.78 13.78 6.91
N ARG A 117 -21.36 13.86 5.64
CA ARG A 117 -21.30 12.70 4.72
C ARG A 117 -20.49 11.56 5.31
N HIS A 118 -19.26 11.85 5.75
CA HIS A 118 -18.39 10.87 6.39
C HIS A 118 -19.02 10.25 7.64
N LEU A 119 -19.66 11.05 8.50
CA LEU A 119 -20.35 10.55 9.68
C LEU A 119 -21.51 9.63 9.32
N VAL A 120 -22.33 9.99 8.33
CA VAL A 120 -23.47 9.17 7.90
C VAL A 120 -22.98 7.84 7.31
N ILE A 121 -22.06 7.88 6.34
CA ILE A 121 -21.54 6.69 5.66
C ILE A 121 -20.85 5.76 6.65
N THR A 122 -20.01 6.29 7.53
CA THR A 122 -19.33 5.47 8.55
C THR A 122 -20.31 4.83 9.51
N ARG A 123 -21.39 5.51 9.91
CA ARG A 123 -22.43 4.95 10.80
C ARG A 123 -23.28 3.86 10.15
N LEU A 124 -23.47 3.93 8.83
CA LEU A 124 -24.17 2.89 8.07
C LEU A 124 -23.30 1.65 7.88
N PHE A 125 -22.04 1.84 7.52
CA PHE A 125 -21.09 0.74 7.29
C PHE A 125 -20.64 0.06 8.59
N SER A 126 -20.37 0.85 9.63
CA SER A 126 -19.79 0.42 10.89
C SER A 126 -20.48 1.14 12.03
N ARG A 127 -21.31 0.41 12.80
CA ARG A 127 -21.90 0.93 14.04
C ARG A 127 -20.82 1.01 15.13
N GLY A 128 -19.88 1.92 14.95
CA GLY A 128 -18.78 2.19 15.86
C GLY A 128 -19.04 3.38 16.77
N SER A 129 -18.28 3.46 17.86
CA SER A 129 -18.20 4.66 18.71
C SER A 129 -17.59 5.85 17.95
N LYS A 130 -17.73 7.07 18.48
CA LYS A 130 -17.20 8.31 17.88
C LYS A 130 -15.70 8.21 17.54
N LEU A 131 -14.93 7.49 18.37
CA LEU A 131 -13.51 7.21 18.15
C LEU A 131 -13.26 6.26 16.97
N LYS A 132 -14.11 5.24 16.79
CA LYS A 132 -14.01 4.32 15.65
C LYS A 132 -14.26 5.02 14.32
N THR A 133 -15.05 6.09 14.30
CA THR A 133 -15.23 6.90 13.08
C THR A 133 -13.93 7.59 12.67
N ILE A 134 -13.17 8.15 13.61
CA ILE A 134 -11.88 8.80 13.32
C ILE A 134 -10.88 7.76 12.82
N ASP A 135 -10.82 6.63 13.49
CA ASP A 135 -9.95 5.52 13.11
C ASP A 135 -10.26 5.00 11.70
N TYR A 136 -11.54 4.90 11.35
CA TYR A 136 -11.97 4.55 10.01
C TYR A 136 -11.55 5.61 8.97
N LEU A 137 -11.83 6.88 9.24
CA LEU A 137 -11.52 7.98 8.32
C LEU A 137 -10.03 8.07 8.05
N GLN A 138 -9.22 7.92 9.10
CA GLN A 138 -7.77 7.96 8.98
C GLN A 138 -7.22 6.76 8.21
N ARG A 139 -7.69 5.54 8.51
CA ARG A 139 -7.15 4.32 7.90
C ARG A 139 -7.59 4.09 6.46
N TYR A 140 -8.82 4.44 6.13
CA TYR A 140 -9.43 4.04 4.86
C TYR A 140 -9.66 5.18 3.89
N LEU A 141 -9.74 6.42 4.39
CA LEU A 141 -9.96 7.63 3.58
C LEU A 141 -8.78 8.60 3.66
N GLY A 142 -7.80 8.36 4.55
CA GLY A 142 -6.67 9.26 4.77
C GLY A 142 -7.04 10.59 5.42
N ILE A 143 -8.26 10.70 5.97
CA ILE A 143 -8.79 11.95 6.53
C ILE A 143 -8.62 11.92 8.05
N SER A 144 -7.98 12.93 8.61
CA SER A 144 -7.82 13.10 10.05
C SER A 144 -8.67 14.25 10.57
N TYR A 145 -9.56 13.97 11.52
CA TYR A 145 -10.24 15.00 12.31
C TYR A 145 -9.82 14.89 13.77
N ASP A 146 -9.77 16.05 14.44
CA ASP A 146 -9.65 16.05 15.90
C ASP A 146 -10.96 15.54 16.53
N ILE A 147 -10.82 14.83 17.64
CA ILE A 147 -11.95 14.28 18.38
C ILE A 147 -12.95 15.39 18.74
N ASN A 148 -12.48 16.55 19.16
CA ASN A 148 -13.34 17.66 19.57
C ASN A 148 -14.10 18.27 18.39
N GLN A 149 -13.54 18.24 17.17
CA GLN A 149 -14.24 18.73 15.98
C GLN A 149 -15.49 17.89 15.71
N ILE A 150 -15.38 16.57 15.81
CA ILE A 150 -16.53 15.67 15.66
C ILE A 150 -17.55 15.90 16.78
N TYR A 151 -17.11 16.07 18.03
CA TYR A 151 -18.04 16.34 19.13
C TYR A 151 -18.83 17.65 18.92
N ARG A 152 -18.14 18.73 18.58
CA ARG A 152 -18.76 20.04 18.31
C ARG A 152 -19.71 19.97 17.12
N PHE A 153 -19.33 19.23 16.08
CA PHE A 153 -20.19 19.05 14.91
C PHE A 153 -21.47 18.27 15.26
N LEU A 154 -21.36 17.21 16.07
CA LEU A 154 -22.53 16.45 16.53
C LEU A 154 -23.45 17.27 17.43
N ASP A 155 -22.92 18.21 18.21
CA ASP A 155 -23.74 19.12 19.02
C ASP A 155 -24.62 20.00 18.13
N ASN A 156 -24.14 20.41 16.95
CA ASN A 156 -24.94 21.18 15.98
C ASN A 156 -26.09 20.37 15.37
N LEU A 157 -26.02 19.04 15.38
CA LEU A 157 -27.09 18.17 14.90
C LEU A 157 -28.18 17.92 15.95
N CYS A 158 -27.87 18.16 17.23
CA CYS A 158 -28.81 17.92 18.33
C CYS A 158 -29.75 19.12 18.51
N TYR A 159 -31.03 18.96 18.16
CA TYR A 159 -32.04 19.93 18.56
C TYR A 159 -32.27 19.86 20.08
N ARG A 160 -31.84 20.88 20.82
CA ARG A 160 -32.18 21.04 22.25
C ARG A 160 -33.46 21.85 22.38
N LYS A 161 -34.52 21.21 22.89
CA LYS A 161 -35.75 21.91 23.28
C LYS A 161 -35.41 22.84 24.45
N GLU A 162 -35.65 24.14 24.30
CA GLU A 162 -35.38 25.11 25.38
C GLU A 162 -36.13 24.71 26.64
N ARG A 163 -35.41 24.56 27.76
CA ARG A 163 -36.05 24.38 29.06
C ARG A 163 -36.76 25.69 29.38
N LYS A 164 -38.10 25.71 29.33
CA LYS A 164 -38.89 26.83 29.87
C LYS A 164 -38.36 27.10 31.28
N LYS A 165 -37.82 28.30 31.50
CA LYS A 165 -37.45 28.76 32.84
C LYS A 165 -38.76 28.82 33.64
N THR A 166 -39.00 27.84 34.50
CA THR A 166 -40.03 27.94 35.53
C THR A 166 -39.61 29.11 36.42
N LYS A 167 -40.40 30.18 36.40
CA LYS A 167 -40.30 31.27 37.37
C LYS A 167 -40.66 30.76 38.75
#